data_AF-A0A916GE04-F1
#
_entry.id   AF-A0A916GE04-F1
#
_cell.length_a   1.000
_cell.length_b   1.000
_cell.length_c   1.000
_cell.angle_alpha   90.00
_cell.angle_beta   90.00
_cell.angle_gamma   90.00
#
_symmetry.space_group_name_H-M   'P 1'
#
loop_
_entity.id
_entity.type
_entity.pdbx_description
1 polymer ?
#
loop_
_entity_poly.entity_id
_entity_poly.type
_entity_poly.pdbx_seq_one_letter_code
_entity_poly.pdbx_strand_id
1 'polypeptide(L)'
;MIPSLKEWDQTYRTQGLVIIGNHYPEFSYEEDLANLKAAVTEHGIEYAVAQDNDGATWKAYKNRYWPTLYLIDKKGHLRYVHIGEGRYDETEAAIQSLLAEQY
;
A
#
# COMPACT_ATOMS: atom_id res chain seq x y z
N MET A 1 -6.51 -2.30 7.95
CA MET A 1 -5.50 -1.59 7.15
C MET A 1 -5.99 -0.32 6.43
N ILE A 2 -7.06 -0.37 5.61
CA ILE A 2 -7.47 0.76 4.75
C ILE A 2 -7.65 2.11 5.49
N PRO A 3 -8.31 2.17 6.68
CA PRO A 3 -8.43 3.43 7.41
C PRO A 3 -7.08 4.09 7.73
N SER A 4 -6.10 3.31 8.21
CA SER A 4 -4.76 3.80 8.51
C SER A 4 -4.02 4.26 7.24
N LEU A 5 -4.14 3.53 6.12
CA LEU A 5 -3.55 3.96 4.85
C LEU A 5 -4.12 5.32 4.39
N LYS A 6 -5.43 5.53 4.53
CA LYS A 6 -6.07 6.81 4.18
C LYS A 6 -5.58 7.94 5.08
N GLU A 7 -5.47 7.69 6.38
CA GLU A 7 -4.95 8.68 7.33
C GLU A 7 -3.51 9.06 7.01
N TRP A 8 -2.64 8.09 6.75
CA TRP A 8 -1.24 8.36 6.40
C TRP A 8 -1.11 9.09 5.06
N ASP A 9 -1.89 8.69 4.05
CA ASP A 9 -1.95 9.38 2.77
C ASP A 9 -2.36 10.84 2.95
N GLN A 10 -3.45 11.12 3.67
CA GLN A 10 -3.89 12.49 3.94
C GLN A 10 -2.85 13.30 4.73
N THR A 11 -2.21 12.70 5.73
CA THR A 11 -1.28 13.37 6.64
C THR A 11 0.08 13.65 6.00
N TYR A 12 0.60 12.70 5.23
CA TYR A 12 2.01 12.70 4.79
C TYR A 12 2.21 12.88 3.28
N ARG A 13 1.15 12.87 2.45
CA ARG A 13 1.29 13.04 0.99
C ARG A 13 2.01 14.33 0.61
N THR A 14 1.73 15.43 1.30
CA THR A 14 2.41 16.72 1.06
C THR A 14 3.86 16.76 1.57
N GLN A 15 4.24 15.81 2.43
CA GLN A 15 5.59 15.65 2.96
C GLN A 15 6.44 14.69 2.12
N GLY A 16 5.85 14.08 1.10
CA GLY A 16 6.53 13.19 0.15
C GLY A 16 6.16 11.71 0.27
N LEU A 17 5.21 11.32 1.12
CA LEU A 17 4.70 9.95 1.13
C LEU A 17 3.88 9.69 -0.14
N VAL A 18 4.17 8.58 -0.80
CA VAL A 18 3.36 8.07 -1.91
C VAL A 18 2.89 6.68 -1.55
N ILE A 19 1.58 6.45 -1.61
CA ILE A 19 0.97 5.14 -1.41
C ILE A 19 0.49 4.59 -2.75
N ILE A 20 0.82 3.32 -3.03
CA ILE A 20 0.30 2.56 -4.17
C ILE A 20 -0.30 1.27 -3.62
N GLY A 21 -1.60 1.09 -3.78
CA GLY A 21 -2.28 -0.17 -3.48
C GLY A 21 -2.11 -1.16 -4.63
N ASN A 22 -1.35 -2.23 -4.43
CA ASN A 22 -1.30 -3.34 -5.40
C ASN A 22 -2.43 -4.32 -5.12
N HIS A 23 -3.49 -4.25 -5.91
CA HIS A 23 -4.64 -5.15 -5.82
C HIS A 23 -4.35 -6.46 -6.58
N TYR A 24 -3.91 -7.48 -5.84
CA TYR A 24 -3.90 -8.87 -6.32
C TYR A 24 -5.18 -9.55 -5.79
N PRO A 25 -6.06 -10.09 -6.67
CA PRO A 25 -7.34 -10.67 -6.26
C PRO A 25 -7.15 -12.03 -5.55
N GLU A 26 -7.93 -12.26 -4.49
CA GLU A 26 -8.09 -13.56 -3.83
C GLU A 26 -9.20 -14.39 -4.53
N PHE A 27 -10.24 -13.72 -5.02
CA PHE A 27 -11.37 -14.34 -5.71
C PHE A 27 -11.55 -13.81 -7.14
N SER A 28 -12.10 -14.64 -8.02
CA SER A 28 -12.25 -14.29 -9.45
C SER A 28 -13.14 -13.06 -9.70
N TYR A 29 -14.08 -12.74 -8.81
CA TYR A 29 -14.92 -11.55 -8.96
C TYR A 29 -14.14 -10.24 -8.67
N GLU A 30 -13.01 -10.32 -7.98
CA GLU A 30 -12.14 -9.19 -7.67
C GLU A 30 -11.23 -8.83 -8.87
N GLU A 31 -11.12 -9.72 -9.86
CA GLU A 31 -10.44 -9.43 -11.14
C GLU A 31 -11.22 -8.42 -11.99
N ASP A 32 -12.52 -8.27 -11.76
CA ASP A 32 -13.35 -7.34 -12.52
C ASP A 32 -13.01 -5.88 -12.16
N LEU A 33 -12.61 -5.10 -13.17
CA LEU A 33 -12.21 -3.71 -12.98
C LEU A 33 -13.35 -2.82 -12.46
N ALA A 34 -14.60 -3.10 -12.81
CA ALA A 34 -15.75 -2.33 -12.32
C ALA A 34 -15.96 -2.58 -10.83
N ASN A 35 -15.82 -3.83 -10.37
CA ASN A 35 -15.88 -4.18 -8.95
C ASN A 35 -14.76 -3.49 -8.17
N LEU A 36 -13.52 -3.52 -8.68
CA LEU A 36 -12.39 -2.84 -8.06
C LEU A 36 -12.62 -1.32 -7.96
N LYS A 37 -13.09 -0.67 -9.04
CA LYS A 37 -13.42 0.76 -9.04
C LYS A 37 -14.52 1.11 -8.04
N ALA A 38 -15.55 0.26 -7.94
CA ALA A 38 -16.61 0.44 -6.96
C ALA A 38 -16.06 0.38 -5.54
N ALA A 39 -15.23 -0.62 -5.22
CA ALA A 39 -14.60 -0.75 -3.90
C ALA A 39 -13.67 0.43 -3.56
N VAL A 40 -12.85 0.89 -4.51
CA VAL A 40 -12.00 2.09 -4.34
C VAL A 40 -12.84 3.32 -4.00
N THR A 41 -13.98 3.49 -4.67
CA THR A 41 -14.91 4.61 -4.43
C THR A 41 -15.61 4.47 -3.08
N GLU A 42 -16.16 3.29 -2.78
CA GLU A 42 -16.89 2.99 -1.54
C GLU A 42 -16.01 3.20 -0.30
N HIS A 43 -14.75 2.78 -0.36
CA HIS A 43 -13.81 2.97 0.73
C HIS A 43 -13.19 4.38 0.77
N GLY A 44 -13.46 5.23 -0.22
CA GLY A 44 -12.89 6.58 -0.33
C GLY A 44 -11.36 6.54 -0.40
N ILE A 45 -10.82 5.66 -1.23
CA ILE A 45 -9.38 5.54 -1.48
C ILE A 45 -8.99 6.60 -2.53
N GLU A 46 -8.09 7.51 -2.14
CA GLU A 46 -7.60 8.57 -3.02
C GLU A 46 -6.19 8.31 -3.55
N TYR A 47 -5.42 7.42 -2.91
CA TYR A 47 -4.12 7.00 -3.40
C TYR A 47 -4.26 6.09 -4.63
N ALA A 48 -3.17 5.95 -5.39
CA ALA A 48 -3.18 5.15 -6.61
C ALA A 48 -3.40 3.66 -6.30
N VAL A 49 -4.19 2.98 -7.13
CA VAL A 49 -4.42 1.53 -7.04
C VAL A 49 -4.06 0.89 -8.38
N ALA A 50 -3.16 -0.09 -8.34
CA ALA A 50 -2.80 -0.93 -9.48
C ALA A 50 -3.60 -2.24 -9.42
N GLN A 51 -4.20 -2.65 -10.53
CA GLN A 51 -4.82 -3.96 -10.67
C GLN A 51 -3.78 -4.96 -11.18
N ASP A 52 -3.46 -5.97 -10.38
CA ASP A 52 -2.40 -6.95 -10.63
C ASP A 52 -2.98 -8.35 -10.84
N ASN A 53 -4.00 -8.50 -11.71
CA ASN A 53 -4.72 -9.77 -11.88
C ASN A 53 -3.79 -10.95 -12.24
N ASP A 54 -2.73 -10.71 -13.02
CA ASP A 54 -1.74 -11.75 -13.39
C ASP A 54 -0.73 -12.06 -12.26
N GLY A 55 -0.77 -11.28 -11.17
CA GLY A 55 0.12 -11.36 -10.02
C GLY A 55 1.58 -11.07 -10.37
N ALA A 56 1.84 -10.23 -11.37
CA ALA A 56 3.20 -9.92 -11.83
C ALA A 56 3.98 -9.17 -10.74
N THR A 57 3.37 -8.14 -10.16
CA THR A 57 3.97 -7.37 -9.05
C THR A 57 4.04 -8.23 -7.79
N TRP A 58 2.96 -8.96 -7.48
CA TRP A 58 2.91 -9.90 -6.36
C TRP A 58 4.08 -10.90 -6.37
N LYS A 59 4.33 -11.53 -7.54
CA LYS A 59 5.44 -12.47 -7.73
C LYS A 59 6.81 -11.77 -7.69
N ALA A 60 6.93 -10.58 -8.26
CA ALA A 60 8.18 -9.81 -8.25
C ALA A 60 8.61 -9.45 -6.82
N TYR A 61 7.66 -9.11 -5.95
CA TYR A 61 7.89 -8.88 -4.52
C TYR A 61 8.02 -10.17 -3.70
N LYS A 62 7.88 -11.35 -4.33
CA LYS A 62 7.84 -12.66 -3.69
C LYS A 62 6.81 -12.71 -2.55
N ASN A 63 5.71 -11.96 -2.70
CA ASN A 63 4.68 -11.86 -1.69
C ASN A 63 3.89 -13.17 -1.58
N ARG A 64 3.35 -13.45 -0.39
CA ARG A 64 2.57 -14.68 -0.11
C ARG A 64 1.33 -14.44 0.73
N TYR A 65 1.14 -13.22 1.23
CA TYR A 65 0.16 -12.94 2.26
C TYR A 65 -0.55 -11.62 1.98
N TRP A 66 -1.86 -11.62 2.21
CA TRP A 66 -2.65 -10.41 2.35
C TRP A 66 -2.88 -10.11 3.85
N PRO A 67 -2.89 -8.83 4.25
CA PRO A 67 -2.21 -7.74 3.56
C PRO A 67 -0.68 -7.79 3.81
N THR A 68 0.10 -7.12 2.96
CA THR A 68 1.53 -6.90 3.20
C THR A 68 1.92 -5.47 2.79
N LEU A 69 2.64 -4.76 3.67
CA LEU A 69 3.16 -3.43 3.43
C LEU A 69 4.67 -3.47 3.17
N TYR A 70 5.12 -2.66 2.22
CA TYR A 70 6.52 -2.44 1.88
C TYR A 70 6.78 -0.93 1.92
N LEU A 71 7.73 -0.48 2.76
CA LEU A 71 8.18 0.92 2.71
C LEU A 71 9.49 1.02 1.95
N ILE A 72 9.49 1.89 0.95
CA ILE A 72 10.61 2.17 0.06
C ILE A 72 11.04 3.61 0.31
N ASP A 73 12.35 3.81 0.45
CA ASP A 73 12.90 5.13 0.74
C ASP A 73 13.10 6.00 -0.51
N LYS A 74 13.53 7.26 -0.34
CA LYS A 74 13.66 8.21 -1.48
C LYS A 74 14.76 7.80 -2.47
N LYS A 75 15.61 6.83 -2.13
CA LYS A 75 16.63 6.23 -3.02
C LYS A 75 16.16 4.94 -3.68
N GLY A 76 14.93 4.50 -3.40
CA GLY A 76 14.36 3.28 -3.98
C GLY A 76 14.75 2.00 -3.23
N HIS A 77 15.31 2.10 -2.02
CA HIS A 77 15.63 0.91 -1.24
C HIS A 77 14.44 0.47 -0.38
N LEU A 78 14.21 -0.83 -0.31
CA LEU A 78 13.24 -1.42 0.62
C LEU A 78 13.79 -1.34 2.05
N ARG A 79 13.05 -0.69 2.95
CA ARG A 79 13.48 -0.42 4.34
C ARG A 79 12.64 -1.09 5.40
N TYR A 80 11.40 -1.44 5.07
CA TYR A 80 10.46 -2.05 6.01
C TYR A 80 9.51 -2.97 5.28
N VAL A 81 9.20 -4.11 5.91
CA VAL A 81 8.17 -5.04 5.45
C VAL A 81 7.31 -5.42 6.65
N HIS A 82 5.99 -5.32 6.49
CA HIS A 82 5.02 -5.81 7.46
C HIS A 82 4.04 -6.75 6.80
N ILE A 83 3.94 -7.96 7.33
CA ILE A 83 3.01 -8.99 6.88
C ILE A 83 1.87 -9.09 7.89
N GLY A 84 0.63 -9.08 7.40
CA GLY A 84 -0.58 -9.18 8.20
C GLY A 84 -1.20 -7.82 8.55
N GLU A 85 -2.33 -7.89 9.25
CA GLU A 85 -3.03 -6.72 9.80
C GLU A 85 -2.42 -6.28 11.13
N GLY A 86 -2.41 -4.97 11.40
CA GLY A 86 -1.96 -4.38 12.67
C GLY A 86 -0.65 -3.60 12.56
N ARG A 87 0.03 -3.45 13.72
CA ARG A 87 1.31 -2.72 13.87
C ARG A 87 1.31 -1.34 13.21
N TYR A 88 0.17 -0.64 13.31
CA TYR A 88 -0.05 0.65 12.65
C TYR A 88 0.88 1.73 13.20
N ASP A 89 0.96 1.88 14.51
CA ASP A 89 1.86 2.85 15.17
C ASP A 89 3.33 2.64 14.77
N GLU A 90 3.73 1.38 14.64
CA GLU A 90 5.10 1.01 14.27
C GLU A 90 5.38 1.26 12.79
N THR A 91 4.40 1.01 11.93
CA THR A 91 4.46 1.33 10.50
C THR A 91 4.52 2.84 10.29
N GLU A 92 3.72 3.60 11.03
CA GLU A 92 3.70 5.05 10.98
C GLU A 92 5.01 5.66 11.48
N ALA A 93 5.56 5.15 12.57
CA ALA A 93 6.88 5.57 13.05
C ALA A 93 7.97 5.31 11.98
N ALA A 94 7.89 4.19 11.25
CA ALA A 94 8.79 3.92 10.14
C ALA A 94 8.60 4.90 8.97
N ILE A 95 7.35 5.24 8.63
CA ILE A 95 7.03 6.28 7.63
C ILE A 95 7.66 7.63 8.03
N GLN A 96 7.41 8.09 9.25
CA GLN A 96 7.93 9.35 9.77
C GLN A 96 9.47 9.37 9.76
N SER A 97 10.10 8.27 10.16
CA SER A 97 11.56 8.13 10.10
C SER A 97 12.09 8.28 8.68
N LEU A 98 11.49 7.63 7.69
CA LEU A 98 11.94 7.71 6.30
C LEU A 98 11.66 9.09 5.66
N LEU A 99 10.57 9.76 6.05
CA LEU A 99 10.29 11.13 5.61
C LEU A 99 11.36 12.11 6.12
N ALA A 100 11.80 11.93 7.37
CA ALA A 100 12.82 12.76 8.02
C ALA A 100 14.25 12.52 7.50
N GLU A 101 14.53 11.41 6.81
CA GLU A 101 15.85 11.15 6.23
C GLU A 101 16.23 12.23 5.21
N GLN A 102 17.42 12.81 5.41
CA GLN A 102 18.08 13.73 4.48
C GLN A 102 19.07 12.92 3.63
N TYR A 103 19.03 13.12 2.31
CA TYR A 103 19.86 12.40 1.34
C TYR A 103 20.85 13.30 0.63
#